data_AF-A0A368YRK7-F1
#
_entry.id   AF-A0A368YRK7-F1
#
_cell.length_a   1.000
_cell.length_b   1.000
_cell.length_c   1.000
_cell.angle_alpha   90.00
_cell.angle_beta   90.00
_cell.angle_gamma   90.00
#
_symmetry.space_group_name_H-M   'P 1'
#
loop_
_entity.id
_entity.type
_entity.pdbx_description
1 polymer ?
#
loop_
_entity_poly.entity_id
_entity_poly.type
_entity_poly.pdbx_seq_one_letter_code
_entity_poly.pdbx_strand_id
1 'polypeptide(L)'
;MAVRKYSVLAMVWFNIVLAAWLSVYMLYDPESWYYFIPGVTDTGLFNQHFIRDIGIIQGFIALAFLIGVRRPERRTELWGAATLWLIAHAVFHLWEVAVGICSASVIVRDFPAVSLPALFGIVATMWAWNQQNAPAGGGTFMRGSNGGSGKDRAGKPIAEN
;
A
#
# COMPACT_ATOMS: atom_id res chain seq x y z
N MET A 1 -16.45 -10.93 7.65
CA MET A 1 -15.55 -9.76 7.79
C MET A 1 -14.09 -10.15 8.09
N ALA A 2 -13.83 -11.05 9.04
CA ALA A 2 -12.47 -11.46 9.40
C ALA A 2 -11.67 -12.09 8.24
N VAL A 3 -12.25 -13.07 7.52
CA VAL A 3 -11.58 -13.76 6.40
C VAL A 3 -11.09 -12.76 5.34
N ARG A 4 -11.95 -11.83 4.90
CA ARG A 4 -11.59 -10.78 3.93
C ARG A 4 -10.41 -9.92 4.40
N LYS A 5 -10.37 -9.55 5.68
CA LYS A 5 -9.26 -8.78 6.26
C LYS A 5 -7.95 -9.59 6.23
N TYR A 6 -7.99 -10.85 6.63
CA TYR A 6 -6.80 -11.70 6.63
C TYR A 6 -6.29 -11.99 5.22
N SER A 7 -7.17 -12.18 4.23
CA SER A 7 -6.78 -12.33 2.83
C SER A 7 -6.03 -11.10 2.30
N VAL A 8 -6.53 -9.90 2.60
CA VAL A 8 -5.84 -8.65 2.19
C VAL A 8 -4.51 -8.49 2.91
N LEU A 9 -4.45 -8.81 4.20
CA LEU A 9 -3.18 -8.76 4.93
C LEU A 9 -2.17 -9.78 4.39
N ALA A 10 -2.60 -10.95 3.94
CA ALA A 10 -1.72 -11.92 3.30
C ALA A 10 -1.13 -11.37 1.99
N MET A 11 -1.94 -10.73 1.15
CA MET A 11 -1.49 -10.04 -0.08
C MET A 11 -0.48 -8.93 0.23
N VAL A 12 -0.74 -8.13 1.27
CA VAL A 12 0.16 -7.06 1.72
C VAL A 12 1.47 -7.64 2.25
N TRP A 13 1.43 -8.71 3.04
CA TRP A 13 2.64 -9.36 3.54
C TRP A 13 3.45 -10.00 2.42
N PHE A 14 2.82 -10.57 1.40
CA PHE A 14 3.51 -11.02 0.19
C PHE A 14 4.31 -9.87 -0.44
N ASN A 15 3.68 -8.71 -0.67
CA ASN A 15 4.35 -7.54 -1.24
C ASN A 15 5.49 -7.04 -0.34
N ILE A 16 5.29 -6.98 0.98
CA ILE A 16 6.32 -6.55 1.94
C ILE A 16 7.53 -7.47 1.87
N VAL A 17 7.32 -8.79 1.98
CA VAL A 17 8.43 -9.77 2.03
C VAL A 17 9.19 -9.79 0.72
N LEU A 18 8.47 -9.84 -0.42
CA LEU A 18 9.09 -9.86 -1.73
C LEU A 18 9.90 -8.58 -1.99
N ALA A 19 9.31 -7.40 -1.77
CA ALA A 19 9.98 -6.13 -2.03
C ALA A 19 11.16 -5.89 -1.07
N ALA A 20 11.03 -6.28 0.21
CA ALA A 20 12.13 -6.19 1.16
C ALA A 20 13.29 -7.14 0.78
N TRP A 21 12.98 -8.37 0.38
CA TRP A 21 13.99 -9.31 -0.10
C TRP A 21 14.73 -8.78 -1.34
N LEU A 22 13.98 -8.31 -2.34
CA LEU A 22 14.53 -7.70 -3.55
C LEU A 22 15.40 -6.49 -3.24
N SER A 23 14.95 -5.62 -2.34
CA SER A 23 15.71 -4.44 -1.88
C SER A 23 17.04 -4.85 -1.27
N VAL A 24 17.03 -5.78 -0.31
CA VAL A 24 18.24 -6.24 0.36
C VAL A 24 19.19 -6.90 -0.64
N TYR A 25 18.70 -7.78 -1.51
CA TYR A 25 19.55 -8.50 -2.46
C TYR A 25 20.22 -7.53 -3.45
N MET A 26 19.46 -6.63 -4.06
CA MET A 26 20.00 -5.64 -5.01
C MET A 26 20.96 -4.63 -4.36
N LEU A 27 20.76 -4.28 -3.09
CA LEU A 27 21.66 -3.36 -2.38
C LEU A 27 22.96 -4.03 -1.95
N TYR A 28 22.86 -5.27 -1.43
CA TYR A 28 23.98 -6.01 -0.88
C TYR A 28 24.86 -6.64 -1.97
N ASP A 29 24.27 -7.34 -2.93
CA ASP A 29 24.96 -8.09 -3.98
C ASP A 29 24.22 -7.95 -5.34
N PRO A 30 24.31 -6.77 -5.98
CA PRO A 30 23.59 -6.50 -7.23
C PRO A 30 24.05 -7.38 -8.40
N GLU A 31 25.31 -7.81 -8.41
CA GLU A 31 25.86 -8.62 -9.50
C GLU A 31 25.28 -10.03 -9.48
N SER A 32 25.29 -10.68 -8.32
CA SER A 32 24.63 -11.97 -8.15
C SER A 32 23.14 -11.89 -8.45
N TRP A 33 22.45 -10.83 -8.01
CA TRP A 33 21.04 -10.62 -8.35
C TRP A 33 20.81 -10.56 -9.88
N TYR A 34 21.66 -9.83 -10.60
CA TYR A 34 21.57 -9.66 -12.06
C TYR A 34 21.66 -10.98 -12.81
N TYR A 35 22.53 -11.90 -12.36
CA TYR A 35 22.67 -13.23 -12.97
C TYR A 35 21.69 -14.27 -12.41
N PHE A 36 21.14 -14.05 -11.21
CA PHE A 36 20.21 -14.96 -10.57
C PHE A 36 18.79 -14.85 -11.12
N ILE A 37 18.31 -13.62 -11.42
CA ILE A 37 16.94 -13.41 -11.87
C ILE A 37 16.82 -13.72 -13.37
N PRO A 38 16.00 -14.72 -13.76
CA PRO A 38 15.86 -15.11 -15.16
C PRO A 38 15.39 -13.93 -16.03
N GLY A 39 16.13 -13.65 -17.10
CA GLY A 39 15.76 -12.65 -18.10
C GLY A 39 16.24 -11.23 -17.85
N VAL A 40 16.80 -10.93 -16.67
CA VAL A 40 17.38 -9.60 -16.41
C VAL A 40 18.59 -9.35 -17.32
N THR A 41 19.33 -10.38 -17.67
CA THR A 41 20.46 -10.30 -18.62
C THR A 41 20.04 -9.91 -20.03
N ASP A 42 18.76 -10.09 -20.38
CA ASP A 42 18.24 -9.83 -21.73
C ASP A 42 17.87 -8.33 -21.91
N THR A 43 17.79 -7.55 -20.84
CA THR A 43 17.29 -6.16 -20.85
C THR A 43 18.39 -5.10 -20.91
N GLY A 44 19.66 -5.50 -20.92
CA GLY A 44 20.79 -4.58 -21.06
C GLY A 44 22.03 -5.02 -20.27
N LEU A 45 23.12 -4.27 -20.40
CA LEU A 45 24.39 -4.55 -19.71
C LEU A 45 24.27 -4.31 -18.20
N PHE A 46 25.06 -5.06 -17.42
CA PHE A 46 25.14 -4.89 -15.97
C PHE A 46 25.51 -3.44 -15.58
N ASN A 47 24.68 -2.84 -14.73
CA ASN A 47 24.93 -1.53 -14.14
C ASN A 47 24.56 -1.58 -12.65
N GLN A 48 25.58 -1.65 -11.80
CA GLN A 48 25.41 -1.77 -10.35
C GLN A 48 24.72 -0.57 -9.70
N HIS A 49 24.84 0.63 -10.27
CA HIS A 49 24.18 1.82 -9.72
C HIS A 49 22.68 1.73 -9.99
N PHE A 50 22.32 1.44 -11.24
CA PHE A 50 20.93 1.27 -11.65
C PHE A 50 20.22 0.15 -10.85
N ILE A 51 20.87 -0.99 -10.64
CA ILE A 51 20.29 -2.08 -9.85
C ILE A 51 20.04 -1.64 -8.40
N ARG A 52 20.96 -0.86 -7.80
CA ARG A 52 20.77 -0.35 -6.44
C ARG A 52 19.66 0.69 -6.36
N ASP A 53 19.47 1.52 -7.39
CA ASP A 53 18.33 2.43 -7.46
C ASP A 53 17.00 1.66 -7.46
N ILE A 54 16.92 0.56 -8.22
CA ILE A 54 15.77 -0.37 -8.18
C ILE A 54 15.63 -0.96 -6.76
N GLY A 55 16.73 -1.35 -6.13
CA GLY A 55 16.75 -1.85 -4.75
C GLY A 55 16.17 -0.83 -3.75
N ILE A 56 16.49 0.46 -3.89
CA ILE A 56 15.99 1.52 -3.01
C ILE A 56 14.47 1.69 -3.17
N ILE A 57 13.95 1.76 -4.39
CA ILE A 57 12.51 1.91 -4.60
C ILE A 57 11.74 0.68 -4.10
N GLN A 58 12.28 -0.53 -4.25
CA GLN A 58 11.70 -1.73 -3.63
C GLN A 58 11.68 -1.64 -2.10
N GLY A 59 12.72 -1.05 -1.49
CA GLY A 59 12.75 -0.75 -0.06
C GLY A 59 11.64 0.23 0.35
N PHE A 60 11.42 1.30 -0.42
CA PHE A 60 10.33 2.24 -0.18
C PHE A 60 8.95 1.60 -0.35
N ILE A 61 8.77 0.70 -1.31
CA ILE A 61 7.52 -0.06 -1.48
C ILE A 61 7.25 -0.94 -0.25
N ALA A 62 8.26 -1.69 0.21
CA ALA A 62 8.15 -2.53 1.40
C ALA A 62 7.79 -1.68 2.64
N LEU A 63 8.48 -0.56 2.83
CA LEU A 63 8.22 0.37 3.94
C LEU A 63 6.83 1.00 3.86
N ALA A 64 6.37 1.43 2.68
CA ALA A 64 5.05 2.02 2.51
C ALA A 64 3.94 1.04 2.87
N PHE A 65 4.03 -0.22 2.41
CA PHE A 65 3.08 -1.25 2.81
C PHE A 65 3.14 -1.53 4.30
N LEU A 66 4.34 -1.70 4.87
CA LEU A 66 4.55 -2.00 6.29
C LEU A 66 4.03 -0.88 7.21
N ILE A 67 4.32 0.38 6.88
CA ILE A 67 3.84 1.54 7.64
C ILE A 67 2.31 1.61 7.54
N GLY A 68 1.72 1.38 6.36
CA GLY A 68 0.26 1.37 6.19
C GLY A 68 -0.46 0.25 6.96
N VAL A 69 0.24 -0.84 7.32
CA VAL A 69 -0.29 -1.84 8.27
C VAL A 69 -0.49 -1.20 9.65
N ARG A 70 0.47 -0.38 10.11
CA ARG A 70 0.50 0.25 11.44
C ARG A 70 -0.22 1.59 11.54
N ARG A 71 -0.46 2.26 10.41
CA ARG A 71 -1.09 3.59 10.30
C ARG A 71 -2.35 3.53 9.43
N PRO A 72 -3.49 3.00 9.94
CA PRO A 72 -4.73 2.86 9.17
C PRO A 72 -5.23 4.17 8.54
N GLU A 73 -4.99 5.30 9.21
CA GLU A 73 -5.37 6.64 8.79
C GLU A 73 -4.65 7.11 7.51
N ARG A 74 -3.41 6.65 7.28
CA ARG A 74 -2.62 6.97 6.06
C ARG A 74 -2.53 5.80 5.08
N ARG A 75 -3.20 4.69 5.37
CA ARG A 75 -3.03 3.42 4.67
C ARG A 75 -3.28 3.53 3.17
N THR A 76 -4.36 4.19 2.77
CA THR A 76 -4.73 4.34 1.37
C THR A 76 -3.69 5.13 0.58
N GLU A 77 -3.17 6.22 1.14
CA GLU A 77 -2.09 7.02 0.51
C GLU A 77 -0.82 6.18 0.33
N LEU A 78 -0.38 5.50 1.41
CA LEU A 78 0.86 4.74 1.43
C LEU A 78 0.80 3.53 0.49
N TRP A 79 -0.25 2.73 0.61
CA TRP A 79 -0.44 1.54 -0.25
C TRP A 79 -0.73 1.95 -1.68
N GLY A 80 -1.47 3.04 -1.90
CA GLY A 80 -1.73 3.59 -3.23
C GLY A 80 -0.45 4.03 -3.93
N ALA A 81 0.41 4.81 -3.27
CA ALA A 81 1.68 5.25 -3.85
C ALA A 81 2.59 4.07 -4.25
N ALA A 82 2.74 3.09 -3.36
CA ALA A 82 3.50 1.87 -3.65
C ALA A 82 2.89 1.07 -4.81
N THR A 83 1.56 0.95 -4.83
CA THR A 83 0.83 0.24 -5.88
C THR A 83 0.97 0.92 -7.24
N LEU A 84 0.98 2.26 -7.30
CA LEU A 84 1.16 2.99 -8.55
C LEU A 84 2.50 2.68 -9.21
N TRP A 85 3.58 2.59 -8.42
CA TRP A 85 4.87 2.15 -8.96
C TRP A 85 4.82 0.72 -9.49
N LEU A 86 4.22 -0.21 -8.73
CA LEU A 86 4.09 -1.62 -9.15
C LEU A 86 3.27 -1.75 -10.45
N ILE A 87 2.21 -0.96 -10.61
CA ILE A 87 1.41 -0.90 -11.84
C ILE A 87 2.26 -0.35 -12.98
N ALA A 88 2.92 0.78 -12.79
CA ALA A 88 3.75 1.40 -13.83
C ALA A 88 4.85 0.44 -14.29
N HIS A 89 5.50 -0.26 -13.35
CA HIS A 89 6.49 -1.28 -13.66
C HIS A 89 5.90 -2.46 -14.42
N ALA A 90 4.77 -3.03 -13.98
CA ALA A 90 4.13 -4.12 -14.70
C ALA A 90 3.68 -3.72 -16.11
N VAL A 91 3.16 -2.50 -16.29
CA VAL A 91 2.82 -1.97 -17.61
C VAL A 91 4.06 -1.79 -18.48
N PHE A 92 5.19 -1.40 -17.90
CA PHE A 92 6.45 -1.27 -18.64
C PHE A 92 6.90 -2.61 -19.24
N HIS A 93 6.78 -3.71 -18.50
CA HIS A 93 7.04 -5.06 -19.03
C HIS A 93 6.12 -5.45 -20.19
N LEU A 94 4.82 -5.10 -20.09
CA LEU A 94 3.89 -5.32 -21.20
C LEU A 94 4.23 -4.46 -22.41
N TRP A 95 4.70 -3.23 -22.19
CA TRP A 95 5.14 -2.33 -23.23
C TRP A 95 6.37 -2.87 -23.97
N GLU A 96 7.38 -3.38 -23.26
CA GLU A 96 8.59 -3.97 -23.88
C GLU A 96 8.25 -5.14 -24.82
N VAL A 97 7.24 -5.95 -24.46
CA VAL A 97 6.72 -7.00 -25.34
C VAL A 97 5.98 -6.39 -26.53
N ALA A 98 5.15 -5.37 -26.31
CA ALA A 98 4.37 -4.73 -27.36
C ALA A 98 5.24 -4.06 -28.44
N VAL A 99 6.39 -3.50 -28.07
CA VAL A 99 7.34 -2.87 -29.01
C VAL A 99 8.42 -3.83 -29.53
N GLY A 100 8.37 -5.10 -29.13
CA GLY A 100 9.26 -6.14 -29.64
C GLY A 100 10.67 -6.16 -29.05
N ILE A 101 10.91 -5.49 -27.92
CA ILE A 101 12.17 -5.60 -27.16
C ILE A 101 12.26 -6.97 -26.50
N CYS A 102 11.15 -7.44 -25.93
CA CYS A 102 11.05 -8.71 -25.21
C CYS A 102 10.10 -9.68 -25.92
N SER A 103 10.35 -10.99 -25.79
CA SER A 103 9.39 -12.00 -26.26
C SER A 103 8.17 -12.11 -25.32
N ALA A 104 7.04 -12.57 -25.83
CA ALA A 104 5.83 -12.74 -25.01
C ALA A 104 5.98 -13.73 -23.84
N SER A 105 6.99 -14.61 -23.88
CA SER A 105 7.29 -15.54 -22.78
C SER A 105 7.63 -14.83 -21.46
N VAL A 106 8.14 -13.60 -21.55
CA VAL A 106 8.44 -12.72 -20.40
C VAL A 106 7.22 -12.49 -19.52
N ILE A 107 6.02 -12.41 -20.10
CA ILE A 107 4.79 -12.12 -19.35
C ILE A 107 4.52 -13.21 -18.30
N VAL A 108 4.69 -14.49 -18.68
CA VAL A 108 4.44 -15.62 -17.75
C VAL A 108 5.57 -15.74 -16.74
N ARG A 109 6.82 -15.57 -17.19
CA ARG A 109 8.02 -15.61 -16.35
C ARG A 109 7.97 -14.56 -15.24
N ASP A 110 7.60 -13.34 -15.59
CA ASP A 110 7.69 -12.18 -14.69
C ASP A 110 6.42 -12.00 -13.85
N PHE A 111 5.32 -12.68 -14.21
CA PHE A 111 4.05 -12.59 -13.50
C PHE A 111 4.17 -12.69 -11.97
N PRO A 112 4.87 -13.68 -11.38
CA PRO A 112 4.91 -13.84 -9.92
C PRO A 112 5.59 -12.68 -9.19
N ALA A 113 6.58 -12.04 -9.82
CA ALA A 113 7.43 -11.03 -9.19
C ALA A 113 7.13 -9.60 -9.67
N VAL A 114 6.38 -9.43 -10.75
CA VAL A 114 6.08 -8.14 -11.38
C VAL A 114 4.58 -7.86 -11.38
N SER A 115 3.78 -8.68 -12.07
CA SER A 115 2.34 -8.41 -12.23
C SER A 115 1.53 -8.76 -10.99
N LEU A 116 1.83 -9.87 -10.32
CA LEU A 116 1.10 -10.33 -9.14
C LEU A 116 1.20 -9.33 -7.97
N PRO A 117 2.37 -8.75 -7.63
CA PRO A 117 2.46 -7.69 -6.63
C PRO A 117 1.60 -6.46 -6.95
N ALA A 118 1.51 -6.07 -8.21
CA ALA A 118 0.65 -4.97 -8.66
C ALA A 118 -0.83 -5.28 -8.42
N LEU A 119 -1.29 -6.50 -8.79
CA LEU A 119 -2.67 -6.95 -8.55
C LEU A 119 -2.99 -7.00 -7.05
N PHE A 120 -2.08 -7.53 -6.23
CA PHE A 120 -2.23 -7.55 -4.78
C PHE A 120 -2.27 -6.14 -4.18
N GLY A 121 -1.43 -5.22 -4.69
CA GLY A 121 -1.45 -3.81 -4.30
C GLY A 121 -2.77 -3.13 -4.65
N ILE A 122 -3.32 -3.38 -5.85
CA ILE A 122 -4.63 -2.85 -6.28
C ILE A 122 -5.72 -3.31 -5.33
N VAL A 123 -5.84 -4.62 -5.10
CA VAL A 123 -6.87 -5.18 -4.22
C VAL A 123 -6.73 -4.64 -2.79
N ALA A 124 -5.51 -4.57 -2.27
CA ALA A 124 -5.26 -4.05 -0.93
C ALA A 124 -5.61 -2.55 -0.80
N THR A 125 -5.22 -1.74 -1.78
CA THR A 125 -5.50 -0.29 -1.81
C THR A 125 -7.00 -0.03 -1.95
N MET A 126 -7.70 -0.74 -2.82
CA MET A 126 -9.17 -0.64 -2.94
C MET A 126 -9.87 -1.04 -1.64
N TRP A 127 -9.38 -2.07 -0.94
CA TRP A 127 -9.91 -2.45 0.37
C TRP A 127 -9.65 -1.41 1.45
N ALA A 128 -8.47 -0.75 1.44
CA ALA A 128 -8.16 0.35 2.35
C ALA A 128 -9.06 1.57 2.09
N TRP A 129 -9.22 1.95 0.82
CA TRP A 129 -10.10 3.05 0.39
C TRP A 129 -11.54 2.86 0.88
N ASN A 130 -12.09 1.64 0.69
CA ASN A 130 -13.45 1.34 1.09
C ASN A 130 -13.67 1.36 2.61
N GLN A 131 -12.63 1.09 3.42
CA GLN A 131 -12.74 1.20 4.88
C GLN A 131 -12.69 2.64 5.37
N GLN A 132 -11.89 3.49 4.73
CA GLN A 132 -11.82 4.91 5.09
C GLN A 132 -13.09 5.67 4.71
N ASN A 133 -13.75 5.26 3.63
CA ASN A 133 -14.99 5.89 3.12
C ASN A 133 -16.28 5.18 3.56
N ALA A 134 -16.20 4.15 4.41
CA ALA A 134 -17.38 3.53 4.97
C ALA A 134 -18.14 4.59 5.80
N PRO A 135 -19.45 4.79 5.59
CA PRO A 135 -20.23 5.72 6.42
C PRO A 135 -19.99 5.37 7.88
N ALA A 136 -19.64 6.37 8.69
CA ALA A 136 -19.58 6.19 10.13
C ALA A 136 -20.91 5.57 10.55
N GLY A 137 -20.89 4.30 10.95
CA GLY A 137 -22.09 3.58 11.35
C GLY A 137 -22.86 4.44 12.33
N GLY A 138 -24.14 4.69 12.05
CA GLY A 138 -25.00 5.65 12.73
C GLY A 138 -24.77 5.64 14.23
N GLY A 139 -23.92 6.56 14.69
CA GLY A 139 -23.82 6.89 16.10
C GLY A 139 -25.13 7.56 16.45
N THR A 140 -25.98 6.83 17.17
CA THR A 140 -27.11 7.40 17.89
C THR A 140 -26.59 8.61 18.66
N PHE A 141 -26.83 9.80 18.12
CA PHE A 141 -26.76 11.03 18.88
C PHE A 141 -27.95 10.98 19.83
N MET A 142 -27.78 10.27 20.96
CA MET A 142 -28.59 10.48 22.15
C MET A 142 -28.27 11.90 22.61
N ARG A 143 -28.94 12.87 22.00
CA ARG A 143 -29.10 14.20 22.55
C ARG A 143 -29.90 14.00 23.84
N GLY A 144 -29.18 13.91 24.95
CA GLY A 144 -29.78 13.94 26.28
C GLY A 144 -30.73 15.12 26.36
N SER A 145 -32.02 14.82 26.41
CA SER A 145 -33.05 15.73 26.86
C SER A 145 -32.78 16.02 28.34
N ASN A 146 -31.99 17.05 28.62
CA ASN A 146 -31.98 17.68 29.93
C ASN A 146 -33.05 18.77 29.93
N GLY A 147 -34.27 18.39 30.34
CA GLY A 147 -35.19 19.33 30.97
C GLY A 147 -34.66 19.63 32.38
N GLY A 148 -34.61 20.90 32.75
CA GLY A 148 -34.23 21.27 34.11
C GLY A 148 -33.81 22.72 34.30
N SER A 149 -34.80 23.59 34.45
CA SER A 149 -34.87 24.68 35.42
C SER A 149 -33.85 25.84 35.34
N GLY A 150 -34.40 27.06 35.25
CA GLY A 150 -33.67 28.31 35.11
C GLY A 150 -32.85 28.72 36.33
N LYS A 151 -31.81 29.52 36.06
CA LYS A 151 -31.16 30.43 37.01
C LYS A 151 -30.72 31.69 36.28
N ASP A 152 -31.43 32.77 36.52
CA ASP A 152 -31.01 34.14 36.38
C ASP A 152 -30.14 34.52 37.59
N ARG A 153 -28.83 34.69 37.34
CA ARG A 153 -27.89 35.25 38.32
C ARG A 153 -27.97 36.79 38.28
N ALA A 154 -29.05 37.33 38.82
CA ALA A 154 -29.06 38.68 39.39
C ALA A 154 -29.38 38.52 40.88
N GLY A 155 -28.34 38.35 41.69
CA GLY A 155 -28.47 38.12 43.13
C GLY A 155 -29.07 39.31 43.86
N LYS A 156 -30.40 39.31 44.04
CA LYS A 156 -31.08 40.09 45.07
C LYS A 156 -32.07 39.22 45.85
N PRO A 157 -32.14 39.38 47.18
CA PRO A 157 -33.07 38.62 48.00
C PRO A 157 -34.49 39.18 47.85
N ILE A 158 -35.47 38.28 47.68
CA ILE A 158 -36.88 38.60 47.84
C ILE A 158 -37.19 38.42 49.32
N ALA A 159 -37.53 39.52 50.00
CA ALA A 159 -38.13 39.48 51.32
C ALA A 159 -39.64 39.32 51.15
N GLU A 160 -40.26 38.42 51.91
CA GLU A 160 -41.68 38.51 52.26
C GLU A 160 -41.99 37.66 53.50
N ASN A 161 -42.45 38.37 54.54
CA ASN A 161 -43.17 38.02 55.77
C ASN A 161 -42.68 36.88 56.68
#